data_AF-A0A8J5XWW4-F1
#
_entry.id   AF-A0A8J5XWW4-F1
#
_cell.length_a   1.000
_cell.length_b   1.000
_cell.length_c   1.000
_cell.angle_alpha   90.00
_cell.angle_beta   90.00
_cell.angle_gamma   90.00
#
_symmetry.space_group_name_H-M   'P 1'
#
loop_
_entity.id
_entity.type
_entity.pdbx_description
1 polymer ?
#
loop_
_entity_poly.entity_id
_entity_poly.type
_entity_poly.pdbx_seq_one_letter_code
_entity_poly.pdbx_strand_id
1 'polypeptide(L)'
;MAVVAQFVCALLAAAGPGPRPALRRSVLTSAAAFGVGVALPKPPARAADPNDTGRLVLGYKEIEGLLKNWDEQTTTKEGARNADAVRKVLGLRSTSDPLFQLDKLLQKSVSKTDPDRLEEWIAAVDSLSTHVNNANEFAYTAAFGEYNPGGGKDQVEKYLEMSRKELVLVSEELKKVIDLLNLAV
;
A
#
# COMPACT_ATOMS: atom_id res chain seq x y z
N MET A 1 -2.77 -33.28 -49.77
CA MET A 1 -3.98 -33.91 -49.21
C MET A 1 -4.92 -32.82 -48.74
N ALA A 2 -6.23 -33.01 -48.93
CA ALA A 2 -7.37 -32.23 -48.39
C ALA A 2 -7.34 -30.67 -48.48
N VAL A 3 -8.31 -30.13 -49.23
CA VAL A 3 -8.69 -28.70 -49.30
C VAL A 3 -10.07 -28.54 -48.65
N VAL A 4 -10.27 -27.48 -47.85
CA VAL A 4 -11.53 -27.05 -47.19
C VAL A 4 -11.37 -25.51 -47.01
N ALA A 5 -12.05 -24.54 -47.65
CA ALA A 5 -13.44 -24.35 -48.15
C ALA A 5 -14.47 -24.35 -47.00
N GLN A 6 -15.31 -23.33 -46.69
CA GLN A 6 -15.92 -22.19 -47.40
C GLN A 6 -16.15 -21.02 -46.40
N PHE A 7 -16.09 -19.74 -46.78
CA PHE A 7 -17.16 -18.89 -47.36
C PHE A 7 -18.47 -18.70 -46.55
N VAL A 8 -18.57 -17.52 -45.90
CA VAL A 8 -19.66 -16.51 -45.95
C VAL A 8 -21.09 -16.97 -46.34
N CYS A 9 -22.09 -16.77 -45.47
CA CYS A 9 -23.06 -15.64 -45.55
C CYS A 9 -24.16 -15.76 -44.46
N ALA A 10 -24.91 -14.69 -44.21
CA ALA A 10 -26.00 -14.61 -43.21
C ALA A 10 -27.40 -14.54 -43.85
N LEU A 11 -28.45 -14.90 -43.10
CA LEU A 11 -29.81 -14.40 -43.33
C LEU A 11 -30.66 -14.37 -42.03
N LEU A 12 -31.59 -13.42 -41.97
CA LEU A 12 -32.61 -13.20 -40.91
C LEU A 12 -33.70 -14.30 -40.97
N ALA A 13 -34.66 -14.48 -40.04
CA ALA A 13 -35.24 -13.66 -38.96
C ALA A 13 -35.70 -14.58 -37.78
N ALA A 14 -36.55 -14.26 -36.77
CA ALA A 14 -37.42 -13.11 -36.45
C ALA A 14 -37.76 -13.07 -34.93
N ALA A 15 -38.78 -12.28 -34.55
CA ALA A 15 -39.60 -12.31 -33.32
C ALA A 15 -38.93 -11.93 -31.96
N GLY A 16 -39.28 -10.74 -31.44
CA GLY A 16 -38.92 -10.29 -30.09
C GLY A 16 -40.13 -10.17 -29.14
N PRO A 17 -39.91 -9.74 -27.88
CA PRO A 17 -40.98 -9.32 -26.97
C PRO A 17 -40.98 -7.80 -26.74
N GLY A 18 -42.18 -7.19 -26.71
CA GLY A 18 -42.39 -5.75 -26.54
C GLY A 18 -42.26 -5.23 -25.09
N PRO A 19 -42.40 -3.91 -24.88
CA PRO A 19 -42.28 -3.29 -23.56
C PRO A 19 -43.44 -3.68 -22.64
N ARG A 20 -43.13 -4.08 -21.40
CA ARG A 20 -44.12 -4.32 -20.34
C ARG A 20 -43.97 -3.25 -19.23
N PRO A 21 -45.08 -2.87 -18.57
CA PRO A 21 -45.22 -1.52 -18.00
C PRO A 21 -44.58 -1.36 -16.63
N ALA A 22 -44.28 -0.10 -16.29
CA ALA A 22 -43.86 0.31 -14.95
C ALA A 22 -44.99 0.07 -13.93
N LEU A 23 -44.87 -0.99 -13.13
CA LEU A 23 -45.80 -1.28 -12.05
C LEU A 23 -45.47 -0.42 -10.82
N ARG A 24 -46.10 0.75 -10.72
CA ARG A 24 -46.16 1.47 -9.44
C ARG A 24 -46.92 0.61 -8.42
N ARG A 25 -46.22 0.12 -7.39
CA ARG A 25 -46.85 -0.37 -6.16
C ARG A 25 -46.36 0.45 -4.98
N SER A 26 -47.26 1.26 -4.44
CA SER A 26 -47.07 1.95 -3.17
C SER A 26 -46.81 0.93 -2.07
N VAL A 27 -45.73 1.13 -1.31
CA VAL A 27 -45.51 0.38 -0.06
C VAL A 27 -46.18 1.16 1.07
N LEU A 28 -47.21 0.55 1.65
CA LEU A 28 -47.88 1.05 2.85
C LEU A 28 -46.93 0.98 4.05
N THR A 29 -46.94 2.04 4.85
CA THR A 29 -46.34 2.08 6.18
C THR A 29 -47.00 1.08 7.13
N SER A 30 -46.20 0.29 7.83
CA SER A 30 -46.52 -0.23 9.18
C SER A 30 -45.22 -0.63 9.88
N ALA A 31 -45.07 -0.19 11.13
CA ALA A 31 -43.85 -0.38 11.90
C ALA A 31 -43.86 -1.74 12.62
N ALA A 32 -42.73 -2.45 12.59
CA ALA A 32 -42.41 -3.54 13.48
C ALA A 32 -41.01 -3.31 14.04
N ALA A 33 -40.93 -2.82 15.28
CA ALA A 33 -39.67 -2.53 15.95
C ALA A 33 -39.01 -3.82 16.48
N PHE A 34 -38.48 -4.65 15.58
CA PHE A 34 -37.47 -5.64 15.95
C PHE A 34 -36.09 -4.97 15.92
N GLY A 35 -35.43 -4.96 17.08
CA GLY A 35 -34.08 -4.42 17.26
C GLY A 35 -32.99 -5.28 16.59
N VAL A 36 -33.08 -5.46 15.27
CA VAL A 36 -31.96 -5.95 14.48
C VAL A 36 -30.97 -4.80 14.38
N GLY A 37 -29.84 -4.93 15.08
CA GLY A 37 -28.72 -4.01 14.91
C GLY A 37 -28.20 -4.11 13.48
N VAL A 38 -28.71 -3.25 12.59
CA VAL A 38 -28.21 -3.14 11.22
C VAL A 38 -26.79 -2.62 11.32
N ALA A 39 -25.82 -3.54 11.23
CA ALA A 39 -24.42 -3.20 11.10
C ALA A 39 -24.26 -2.41 9.80
N LEU A 40 -24.28 -1.09 9.90
CA LEU A 40 -24.05 -0.20 8.76
C LEU A 40 -22.72 -0.63 8.13
N PRO A 41 -22.68 -0.88 6.81
CA PRO A 41 -21.43 -1.24 6.15
C PRO A 41 -20.42 -0.12 6.42
N LYS A 42 -19.29 -0.46 7.04
CA LYS A 42 -18.20 0.50 7.21
C LYS A 42 -17.87 1.05 5.81
N PRO A 43 -17.85 2.38 5.61
CA PRO A 43 -17.50 2.93 4.31
C PRO A 43 -16.12 2.37 3.92
N PRO A 44 -15.91 2.01 2.65
CA PRO A 44 -14.62 1.48 2.21
C PRO A 44 -13.53 2.50 2.53
N ALA A 45 -12.40 2.02 3.06
CA ALA A 45 -11.26 2.88 3.34
C ALA A 45 -10.89 3.65 2.07
N ARG A 46 -10.94 4.98 2.14
CA ARG A 46 -10.57 5.84 1.01
C ARG A 46 -9.08 5.60 0.73
N ALA A 47 -8.76 5.18 -0.50
CA ALA A 47 -7.37 5.00 -0.92
C ALA A 47 -6.59 6.30 -0.72
N ALA A 48 -5.34 6.19 -0.26
CA ALA A 48 -4.54 7.35 0.09
C ALA A 48 -4.30 8.29 -1.11
N ASP A 49 -4.41 9.60 -0.89
CA ASP A 49 -4.29 10.61 -1.95
C ASP A 49 -2.82 10.77 -2.37
N PRO A 50 -2.45 10.57 -3.65
CA PRO A 50 -1.06 10.73 -4.10
C PRO A 50 -0.59 12.18 -4.16
N ASN A 51 -1.43 13.18 -3.87
CA ASN A 51 -1.04 14.59 -3.82
C ASN A 51 -0.84 15.13 -2.39
N ASP A 52 -1.22 14.35 -1.37
CA ASP A 52 -1.12 14.70 0.04
C ASP A 52 0.31 14.46 0.57
N THR A 53 1.10 15.54 0.58
CA THR A 53 2.47 15.54 1.11
C THR A 53 2.55 15.39 2.62
N GLY A 54 1.46 15.59 3.38
CA GLY A 54 1.43 15.32 4.82
C GLY A 54 1.68 13.85 5.16
N ARG A 55 1.41 12.96 4.21
CA ARG A 55 1.70 11.52 4.29
C ARG A 55 3.18 11.18 4.43
N LEU A 56 4.08 12.00 3.86
CA LEU A 56 5.53 11.82 4.00
C LEU A 56 5.94 12.02 5.47
N VAL A 57 5.44 13.10 6.09
CA VAL A 57 5.68 13.41 7.52
C VAL A 57 5.06 12.35 8.43
N LEU A 58 3.86 11.84 8.10
CA LEU A 58 3.22 10.78 8.87
C LEU A 58 4.01 9.46 8.76
N GLY A 59 4.46 9.07 7.57
CA GLY A 59 5.29 7.90 7.36
C GLY A 59 6.65 7.99 8.06
N TYR A 60 7.29 9.16 8.03
CA TYR A 60 8.50 9.43 8.80
C TYR A 60 8.29 9.20 10.31
N LYS A 61 7.18 9.70 10.86
CA LYS A 61 6.83 9.49 12.28
C LYS A 61 6.53 8.03 12.62
N GLU A 62 5.93 7.28 11.71
CA GLU A 62 5.72 5.84 11.89
C GLU A 62 7.04 5.06 11.84
N ILE A 63 7.98 5.44 10.95
CA ILE A 63 9.32 4.86 10.87
C ILE A 63 10.12 5.13 12.16
N GLU A 64 10.20 6.39 12.61
CA GLU A 64 10.84 6.76 13.87
C GLU A 64 10.18 6.06 15.07
N GLY A 65 8.84 5.94 15.06
CA GLY A 65 8.07 5.21 16.06
C GLY A 65 8.40 3.72 16.11
N LEU A 66 8.62 3.08 14.95
CA LEU A 66 9.07 1.69 14.85
C LEU A 66 10.52 1.54 15.31
N LEU A 67 11.44 2.38 14.84
CA LEU A 67 12.86 2.34 15.19
C LEU A 67 13.10 2.53 16.70
N LYS A 68 12.35 3.43 17.34
CA LYS A 68 12.42 3.70 18.78
C LYS A 68 11.92 2.54 19.64
N ASN A 69 10.92 1.80 19.18
CA ASN A 69 10.28 0.70 19.93
C ASN A 69 10.48 -0.64 19.19
N TRP A 70 11.67 -0.82 18.61
CA TRP A 70 11.94 -1.87 17.64
C TRP A 70 11.56 -3.25 18.14
N ASP A 71 12.05 -3.65 19.31
CA ASP A 71 11.84 -5.00 19.83
C ASP A 71 10.40 -5.26 20.25
N GLU A 72 9.65 -4.24 20.68
CA GLU A 72 8.22 -4.38 21.00
C GLU A 72 7.38 -4.56 19.73
N GLN A 73 7.64 -3.76 18.69
CA GLN A 73 6.83 -3.77 17.47
C GLN A 73 7.22 -4.89 16.49
N THR A 74 8.47 -5.37 16.55
CA THR A 74 8.98 -6.48 15.73
C THR A 74 8.97 -7.82 16.46
N THR A 75 8.23 -7.96 17.55
CA THR A 75 8.03 -9.25 18.26
C THR A 75 6.53 -9.51 18.46
N THR A 76 6.07 -10.74 18.19
CA THR A 76 4.68 -11.15 18.44
C THR A 76 4.45 -11.44 19.92
N LYS A 77 3.19 -11.62 20.33
CA LYS A 77 2.84 -11.96 21.72
C LYS A 77 3.42 -13.31 22.17
N GLU A 78 3.70 -14.17 21.19
CA GLU A 78 4.28 -15.50 21.34
C GLU A 78 5.82 -15.49 21.33
N GLY A 79 6.45 -14.30 21.20
CA GLY A 79 7.91 -14.14 21.19
C GLY A 79 8.57 -14.43 19.84
N ALA A 80 7.81 -14.60 18.75
CA ALA A 80 8.35 -14.75 17.41
C ALA A 80 8.70 -13.38 16.80
N ARG A 81 9.70 -13.31 15.94
CA ARG A 81 10.09 -12.03 15.29
C ARG A 81 9.19 -11.73 14.09
N ASN A 82 8.76 -10.47 13.99
CA ASN A 82 7.74 -9.99 13.07
C ASN A 82 8.31 -8.94 12.11
N ALA A 83 8.77 -9.38 10.95
CA ALA A 83 9.26 -8.50 9.89
C ALA A 83 8.14 -7.72 9.16
N ASP A 84 6.85 -8.04 9.39
CA ASP A 84 5.73 -7.37 8.73
C ASP A 84 5.56 -5.91 9.18
N ALA A 85 6.02 -5.58 10.39
CA ALA A 85 6.02 -4.23 10.94
C ALA A 85 6.82 -3.24 10.06
N VAL A 86 7.98 -3.66 9.55
CA VAL A 86 8.80 -2.84 8.63
C VAL A 86 8.05 -2.58 7.33
N ARG A 87 7.53 -3.63 6.72
CA ARG A 87 6.81 -3.55 5.44
C ARG A 87 5.55 -2.68 5.55
N LYS A 88 4.93 -2.63 6.74
CA LYS A 88 3.79 -1.75 7.03
C LYS A 88 4.19 -0.27 7.02
N VAL A 89 5.22 0.14 7.76
CA VAL A 89 5.63 1.56 7.81
C VAL A 89 6.17 2.05 6.46
N LEU A 90 6.75 1.15 5.65
CA LEU A 90 7.12 1.41 4.26
C LEU A 90 5.93 1.54 3.29
N GLY A 91 4.69 1.36 3.75
CA GLY A 91 3.48 1.51 2.93
C GLY A 91 3.18 0.34 2.01
N LEU A 92 3.74 -0.84 2.29
CA LEU A 92 3.68 -2.03 1.41
C LEU A 92 2.64 -3.07 1.86
N ARG A 93 1.74 -2.73 2.81
CA ARG A 93 0.78 -3.67 3.40
C ARG A 93 -0.68 -3.28 3.15
N SER A 94 -1.01 -1.99 3.14
CA SER A 94 -2.36 -1.49 2.91
C SER A 94 -2.37 -0.27 1.98
N THR A 95 -3.48 -0.07 1.27
CA THR A 95 -3.77 1.14 0.48
C THR A 95 -4.05 2.38 1.34
N SER A 96 -4.12 2.19 2.66
CA SER A 96 -4.30 3.22 3.69
C SER A 96 -3.02 3.60 4.42
N ASP A 97 -1.91 2.88 4.22
CA ASP A 97 -0.65 3.16 4.91
C ASP A 97 -0.05 4.49 4.40
N PRO A 98 0.62 5.30 5.25
CA PRO A 98 1.05 6.64 4.86
C PRO A 98 1.92 6.65 3.60
N LEU A 99 2.87 5.73 3.46
CA LEU A 99 3.78 5.67 2.30
C LEU A 99 3.26 4.82 1.11
N PHE A 100 1.98 4.43 1.09
CA PHE A 100 1.41 3.66 -0.03
C PHE A 100 1.59 4.36 -1.39
N GLN A 101 2.15 3.67 -2.39
CA GLN A 101 2.54 4.26 -3.68
C GLN A 101 3.53 5.45 -3.52
N LEU A 102 4.55 5.29 -2.67
CA LEU A 102 5.58 6.31 -2.41
C LEU A 102 6.14 6.95 -3.69
N ASP A 103 6.54 6.18 -4.68
CA ASP A 103 7.10 6.70 -5.95
C ASP A 103 6.14 7.69 -6.64
N LYS A 104 4.84 7.38 -6.63
CA LYS A 104 3.80 8.24 -7.21
C LYS A 104 3.55 9.48 -6.36
N LEU A 105 3.63 9.38 -5.04
CA LEU A 105 3.56 10.50 -4.12
C LEU A 105 4.76 11.45 -4.33
N LEU A 106 5.96 10.92 -4.47
CA LEU A 106 7.17 11.68 -4.79
C LEU A 106 7.08 12.34 -6.18
N GLN A 107 6.68 11.58 -7.21
CA GLN A 107 6.47 12.10 -8.57
C GLN A 107 5.45 13.25 -8.62
N LYS A 108 4.44 13.25 -7.74
CA LYS A 108 3.46 14.35 -7.59
C LYS A 108 3.93 15.48 -6.67
N SER A 109 5.00 15.28 -5.91
CA SER A 109 5.53 16.26 -4.97
C SER A 109 6.65 17.12 -5.56
N VAL A 110 7.38 16.65 -6.58
CA VAL A 110 8.50 17.38 -7.20
C VAL A 110 8.14 18.81 -7.67
N SER A 111 6.89 19.07 -8.07
CA SER A 111 6.45 20.42 -8.46
C SER A 111 6.23 21.38 -7.28
N LYS A 112 6.45 20.92 -6.04
CA LYS A 112 6.46 21.72 -4.81
C LYS A 112 7.89 21.98 -4.31
N THR A 113 8.89 21.35 -4.92
CA THR A 113 10.31 21.54 -4.61
C THR A 113 10.84 22.80 -5.31
N ASP A 114 11.84 23.43 -4.71
CA ASP A 114 12.59 24.53 -5.32
C ASP A 114 13.29 24.05 -6.63
N PRO A 115 13.05 24.69 -7.79
CA PRO A 115 13.72 24.33 -9.05
C PRO A 115 15.24 24.35 -8.97
N ASP A 116 15.83 25.26 -8.17
CA ASP A 116 17.29 25.36 -8.02
C ASP A 116 17.89 24.21 -7.20
N ARG A 117 17.04 23.41 -6.54
CA ARG A 117 17.42 22.24 -5.71
C ARG A 117 16.96 20.91 -6.31
N LEU A 118 16.63 20.89 -7.61
CA LEU A 118 16.13 19.68 -8.28
C LEU A 118 17.15 18.53 -8.30
N GLU A 119 18.46 18.82 -8.37
CA GLU A 119 19.51 17.79 -8.30
C GLU A 119 19.56 17.12 -6.91
N GLU A 120 19.45 17.90 -5.83
CA GLU A 120 19.35 17.38 -4.46
C GLU A 120 18.10 16.49 -4.29
N TRP A 121 16.98 16.90 -4.88
CA TRP A 121 15.74 16.12 -4.90
C TRP A 121 15.88 14.78 -5.60
N ILE A 122 16.47 14.76 -6.80
CA ILE A 122 16.67 13.52 -7.56
C ILE A 122 17.57 12.57 -6.76
N ALA A 123 18.70 13.07 -6.23
CA ALA A 123 19.61 12.27 -5.42
C ALA A 123 18.92 11.69 -4.16
N ALA A 124 18.15 12.50 -3.42
CA ALA A 124 17.42 12.05 -2.23
C ALA A 124 16.32 11.03 -2.56
N VAL A 125 15.59 11.20 -3.67
CA VAL A 125 14.55 10.25 -4.12
C VAL A 125 15.15 8.91 -4.56
N ASP A 126 16.26 8.93 -5.30
CA ASP A 126 16.94 7.70 -5.75
C ASP A 126 17.55 6.92 -4.56
N SER A 127 18.18 7.63 -3.61
CA SER A 127 18.67 7.05 -2.36
C SER A 127 17.53 6.49 -1.50
N LEU A 128 16.44 7.26 -1.32
CA LEU A 128 15.25 6.80 -0.60
C LEU A 128 14.66 5.52 -1.23
N SER A 129 14.52 5.47 -2.55
CA SER A 129 14.00 4.29 -3.25
C SER A 129 14.91 3.07 -3.05
N THR A 130 16.23 3.27 -3.11
CA THR A 130 17.22 2.22 -2.87
C THR A 130 17.07 1.63 -1.46
N HIS A 131 17.03 2.46 -0.42
CA HIS A 131 16.90 1.98 0.96
C HIS A 131 15.52 1.39 1.28
N VAL A 132 14.43 1.90 0.68
CA VAL A 132 13.09 1.30 0.80
C VAL A 132 13.07 -0.11 0.20
N ASN A 133 13.69 -0.30 -0.97
CA ASN A 133 13.80 -1.61 -1.61
C ASN A 133 14.61 -2.58 -0.75
N ASN A 134 15.83 -2.21 -0.33
CA ASN A 134 16.68 -3.05 0.53
C ASN A 134 15.98 -3.41 1.86
N ALA A 135 15.36 -2.44 2.53
CA ALA A 135 14.64 -2.65 3.79
C ALA A 135 13.50 -3.66 3.61
N ASN A 136 12.71 -3.54 2.53
CA ASN A 136 11.65 -4.49 2.20
C ASN A 136 12.18 -5.86 1.79
N GLU A 137 13.27 -5.95 1.02
CA GLU A 137 13.89 -7.22 0.65
C GLU A 137 14.33 -7.99 1.89
N PHE A 138 15.10 -7.36 2.77
CA PHE A 138 15.54 -8.00 4.01
C PHE A 138 14.38 -8.36 4.95
N ALA A 139 13.35 -7.49 5.07
CA ALA A 139 12.14 -7.82 5.82
C ALA A 139 11.37 -9.01 5.22
N TYR A 140 11.28 -9.08 3.89
CA TYR A 140 10.65 -10.19 3.19
C TYR A 140 11.44 -11.49 3.40
N THR A 141 12.78 -11.47 3.29
CA THR A 141 13.63 -12.63 3.59
C THR A 141 13.47 -13.09 5.04
N ALA A 142 13.45 -12.14 6.00
CA ALA A 142 13.23 -12.44 7.42
C ALA A 142 11.87 -13.12 7.66
N ALA A 143 10.80 -12.68 7.00
CA ALA A 143 9.45 -13.23 7.14
C ALA A 143 9.34 -14.73 6.77
N PHE A 144 10.27 -15.26 5.97
CA PHE A 144 10.36 -16.68 5.61
C PHE A 144 11.63 -17.37 6.16
N GLY A 145 12.38 -16.68 7.03
CA GLY A 145 13.70 -17.12 7.48
C GLY A 145 13.73 -18.46 8.22
N GLU A 146 12.65 -18.86 8.90
CA GLU A 146 12.55 -20.20 9.53
C GLU A 146 12.20 -21.33 8.54
N TYR A 147 11.62 -21.01 7.39
CA TYR A 147 11.12 -22.00 6.41
C TYR A 147 12.10 -22.26 5.25
N ASN A 148 13.09 -21.39 5.06
CA ASN A 148 14.06 -21.49 3.97
C ASN A 148 15.14 -22.57 4.25
N PRO A 149 15.71 -23.22 3.21
CA PRO A 149 16.86 -24.11 3.38
C PRO A 149 18.05 -23.38 4.01
N GLY A 150 18.62 -23.94 5.08
CA GLY A 150 19.65 -23.25 5.89
C GLY A 150 19.12 -22.11 6.76
N GLY A 151 17.79 -22.02 6.91
CA GLY A 151 17.08 -21.06 7.73
C GLY A 151 17.13 -21.33 9.23
N GLY A 152 16.35 -20.55 9.97
CA GLY A 152 16.22 -20.61 11.43
C GLY A 152 16.08 -19.21 12.05
N LYS A 153 15.85 -19.17 13.37
CA LYS A 153 15.65 -17.92 14.12
C LYS A 153 16.80 -16.93 13.95
N ASP A 154 18.03 -17.43 13.93
CA ASP A 154 19.23 -16.60 13.71
C ASP A 154 19.25 -15.94 12.32
N GLN A 155 18.69 -16.59 11.29
CA GLN A 155 18.53 -15.97 9.96
C GLN A 155 17.41 -14.93 9.96
N VAL A 156 16.30 -15.19 10.65
CA VAL A 156 15.23 -14.18 10.83
C VAL A 156 15.81 -12.93 11.50
N GLU A 157 16.53 -13.09 12.61
CA GLU A 157 17.11 -11.97 13.34
C GLU A 157 18.16 -11.21 12.51
N LYS A 158 19.05 -11.94 11.83
CA LYS A 158 20.05 -11.36 10.93
C LYS A 158 19.41 -10.47 9.86
N TYR A 159 18.44 -10.98 9.12
CA TYR A 159 17.80 -10.20 8.05
C TYR A 159 16.90 -9.09 8.60
N LEU A 160 16.29 -9.29 9.77
CA LEU A 160 15.50 -8.24 10.43
C LEU A 160 16.38 -7.07 10.91
N GLU A 161 17.56 -7.33 11.47
CA GLU A 161 18.54 -6.29 11.85
C GLU A 161 19.20 -5.64 10.61
N MET A 162 19.36 -6.35 9.49
CA MET A 162 19.75 -5.73 8.22
C MET A 162 18.65 -4.80 7.70
N SER A 163 17.39 -5.23 7.74
CA SER A 163 16.22 -4.42 7.40
C SER A 163 16.11 -3.16 8.28
N ARG A 164 16.40 -3.27 9.57
CA ARG A 164 16.45 -2.14 10.52
C ARG A 164 17.47 -1.08 10.12
N LYS A 165 18.67 -1.49 9.68
CA LYS A 165 19.75 -0.58 9.28
C LYS A 165 19.38 0.21 8.03
N GLU A 166 18.81 -0.46 7.03
CA GLU A 166 18.25 0.23 5.86
C GLU A 166 17.10 1.15 6.26
N LEU A 167 16.25 0.76 7.22
CA LEU A 167 15.15 1.61 7.70
C LEU A 167 15.62 2.90 8.39
N VAL A 168 16.79 2.91 9.04
CA VAL A 168 17.43 4.15 9.52
C VAL A 168 17.77 5.07 8.34
N LEU A 169 18.35 4.53 7.27
CA LEU A 169 18.68 5.29 6.06
C LEU A 169 17.41 5.77 5.33
N VAL A 170 16.34 4.97 5.31
CA VAL A 170 15.01 5.42 4.84
C VAL A 170 14.52 6.62 5.66
N SER A 171 14.69 6.61 7.00
CA SER A 171 14.31 7.75 7.85
C SER A 171 15.11 9.01 7.51
N GLU A 172 16.42 8.89 7.32
CA GLU A 172 17.31 10.00 6.95
C GLU A 172 16.98 10.58 5.57
N GLU A 173 16.82 9.75 4.53
CA GLU A 173 16.48 10.22 3.18
C GLU A 173 15.05 10.78 3.11
N LEU A 174 14.09 10.15 3.80
CA LEU A 174 12.71 10.67 3.87
C LEU A 174 12.68 12.02 4.59
N LYS A 175 13.51 12.22 5.63
CA LYS A 175 13.67 13.55 6.24
C LYS A 175 14.25 14.58 5.27
N LYS A 176 15.27 14.25 4.48
CA LYS A 176 15.81 15.16 3.45
C LYS A 176 14.74 15.54 2.42
N VAL A 177 13.93 14.58 1.96
CA VAL A 177 12.80 14.82 1.07
C VAL A 177 11.75 15.76 1.70
N ILE A 178 11.42 15.58 2.97
CA ILE A 178 10.51 16.44 3.74
C ILE A 178 11.08 17.87 3.85
N ASP A 179 12.36 18.01 4.16
CA ASP A 179 13.06 19.30 4.29
C ASP A 179 13.16 20.03 2.94
N LEU A 180 13.40 19.30 1.83
CA LEU A 180 13.38 19.83 0.45
C LEU A 180 11.99 20.35 0.02
N LEU A 181 10.92 19.80 0.60
CA LEU A 181 9.53 20.25 0.41
C LEU A 181 9.11 21.33 1.42
N ASN A 182 10.02 21.77 2.30
CA ASN A 182 9.77 22.74 3.38
C ASN A 182 8.59 22.34 4.30
N LEU A 183 8.43 21.05 4.57
CA LEU A 183 7.36 20.51 5.40
C LEU A 183 7.79 20.44 6.87
N ALA A 184 6.86 20.74 7.79
CA ALA A 184 7.11 20.63 9.23
C ALA A 184 6.98 19.18 9.73
N VAL A 185 7.93 18.75 10.56
CA VAL A 185 7.95 17.47 11.28
C VAL A 185 7.44 17.66 12.70
#